data_AF-A0AA43RQM0-F1
#
_entry.id   AF-A0AA43RQM0-F1
#
_cell.length_a   1.000
_cell.length_b   1.000
_cell.length_c   1.000
_cell.angle_alpha   90.00
_cell.angle_beta   90.00
_cell.angle_gamma   90.00
#
_symmetry.space_group_name_H-M   'P 1'
#
loop_
_entity.id
_entity.type
_entity.pdbx_description
1 polymer ?
#
loop_
_entity_poly.entity_id
_entity_poly.type
_entity_poly.pdbx_seq_one_letter_code
_entity_poly.pdbx_strand_id
1 'polypeptide(L)'
;MTEQEIMSLLQEMKARSLSGGLSSSDRRFIEQYYERITFRPFARTSCGRCYNDAFIEMYTTLKKHGLRPMSKFRLCNGVVLQSARFKEIVTNANMTDQIALLWLKDNPHRIGLFSRYPENWKELIEQDEPQPQSSEETPENETEAALQTENQPKRVKKQRKHINP
;
A
#
# COMPACT_ATOMS: atom_id res chain seq x y z
N MET A 1 -0.32 2.74 18.97
CA MET A 1 0.26 1.47 18.51
C MET A 1 1.07 1.76 17.27
N THR A 2 2.34 1.38 17.27
CA THR A 2 3.28 1.57 16.17
C THR A 2 3.06 0.53 15.07
N GLU A 3 3.63 0.75 13.88
CA GLU A 3 3.57 -0.24 12.79
C GLU A 3 4.15 -1.60 13.20
N GLN A 4 5.27 -1.59 13.93
CA GLN A 4 5.95 -2.81 14.40
C GLN A 4 5.08 -3.61 15.38
N GLU A 5 4.43 -2.93 16.32
CA GLU A 5 3.50 -3.55 17.27
C GLU A 5 2.31 -4.19 16.54
N ILE A 6 1.72 -3.48 15.58
CA ILE A 6 0.60 -3.98 14.76
C ILE A 6 1.04 -5.22 13.98
N MET A 7 2.20 -5.18 13.33
CA MET A 7 2.71 -6.30 12.54
C MET A 7 3.01 -7.52 13.43
N SER A 8 3.58 -7.31 14.62
CA SER A 8 3.84 -8.40 15.58
C SER A 8 2.54 -9.07 16.02
N LEU A 9 1.52 -8.30 16.38
CA LEU A 9 0.21 -8.84 16.75
C LEU A 9 -0.42 -9.66 15.62
N LEU A 10 -0.34 -9.14 14.38
CA LEU A 10 -0.85 -9.87 13.22
C LEU A 10 -0.08 -11.19 12.96
N GLN A 11 1.22 -11.23 13.25
CA GLN A 11 2.01 -12.48 13.16
C GLN A 11 1.56 -13.52 14.19
N GLU A 12 1.29 -13.11 15.44
CA GLU A 12 0.77 -14.00 16.49
C GLU A 12 -0.65 -14.51 16.17
N MET A 13 -1.47 -13.68 15.52
CA MET A 13 -2.80 -14.05 15.04
C MET A 13 -2.74 -15.08 13.89
N LYS A 14 -1.69 -15.04 13.05
CA LYS A 14 -1.57 -15.87 11.84
C LYS A 14 -1.67 -17.37 12.12
N ALA A 15 -0.99 -17.87 13.15
CA ALA A 15 -1.01 -19.29 13.49
C ALA A 15 -2.43 -19.76 13.90
N ARG A 16 -3.17 -18.91 14.61
CA ARG A 16 -4.52 -19.18 15.11
C ARG A 16 -5.58 -19.07 14.01
N SER A 17 -5.45 -18.09 13.12
CA SER A 17 -6.30 -17.92 11.93
C SER A 17 -6.31 -19.17 11.04
N LEU A 18 -5.17 -19.87 10.92
CA LEU A 18 -5.02 -21.05 10.05
C LEU A 18 -5.50 -22.37 10.67
N SER A 19 -5.62 -22.47 12.01
CA SER A 19 -5.76 -23.77 12.69
C SER A 19 -6.88 -23.85 13.74
N GLY A 20 -7.22 -22.75 14.43
CA GLY A 20 -8.18 -22.75 15.54
C GLY A 20 -9.25 -21.67 15.48
N GLY A 21 -9.18 -20.79 14.47
CA GLY A 21 -10.05 -19.63 14.35
C GLY A 21 -9.60 -18.45 15.21
N LEU A 22 -10.13 -17.27 14.88
CA LEU A 22 -9.81 -16.02 15.58
C LEU A 22 -10.58 -15.92 16.90
N SER A 23 -9.84 -15.66 17.99
CA SER A 23 -10.38 -15.44 19.34
C SER A 23 -11.16 -14.12 19.44
N SER A 24 -11.91 -13.95 20.53
CA SER A 24 -12.64 -12.71 20.79
C SER A 24 -11.72 -11.47 20.82
N SER A 25 -10.51 -11.61 21.35
CA SER A 25 -9.52 -10.52 21.37
C SER A 25 -9.02 -10.18 19.96
N ASP A 26 -8.79 -11.18 19.11
CA ASP A 26 -8.39 -10.96 17.72
C ASP A 26 -9.49 -10.25 16.93
N ARG A 27 -10.75 -10.64 17.13
CA ARG A 27 -11.89 -9.98 16.49
C ARG A 27 -11.99 -8.52 16.90
N ARG A 28 -11.81 -8.22 18.19
CA ARG A 28 -11.79 -6.83 18.68
C ARG A 28 -10.64 -6.02 18.09
N PHE A 29 -9.47 -6.63 17.94
CA PHE A 29 -8.33 -5.99 17.27
C PHE A 29 -8.64 -5.65 15.82
N ILE A 30 -9.22 -6.58 15.06
CA ILE A 30 -9.64 -6.36 13.67
C ILE A 30 -10.64 -5.21 13.60
N GLU A 31 -11.68 -5.21 14.43
CA GLU A 31 -12.69 -4.14 14.45
C GLU A 31 -12.08 -2.75 14.71
N GLN A 32 -11.07 -2.68 15.57
CA GLN A 32 -10.45 -1.42 15.96
C GLN A 32 -9.43 -0.91 14.92
N TYR A 33 -8.69 -1.80 14.27
CA TYR A 33 -7.55 -1.43 13.43
C TYR A 33 -7.75 -1.67 11.92
N TYR A 34 -8.80 -2.36 11.51
CA TYR A 34 -9.02 -2.65 10.09
C TYR A 34 -9.09 -1.38 9.24
N GLU A 35 -9.90 -0.39 9.65
CA GLU A 35 -9.99 0.89 8.90
C GLU A 35 -8.66 1.65 8.92
N ARG A 36 -7.92 1.59 10.04
CA ARG A 36 -6.61 2.26 10.14
C ARG A 36 -5.58 1.67 9.17
N ILE A 37 -5.62 0.37 8.91
CA ILE A 37 -4.65 -0.34 8.06
C ILE A 37 -5.10 -0.34 6.59
N THR A 38 -6.38 -0.61 6.33
CA THR A 38 -6.92 -0.84 4.99
C THR A 38 -7.62 0.38 4.39
N PHE A 39 -7.92 1.40 5.22
CA PHE A 39 -8.71 2.58 4.87
C PHE A 39 -10.12 2.24 4.38
N ARG A 40 -10.64 1.07 4.78
CA ARG A 40 -11.99 0.59 4.51
C ARG A 40 -12.75 0.41 5.82
N PRO A 41 -14.05 0.73 5.87
CA PRO A 41 -14.84 0.44 7.05
C PRO A 41 -15.00 -1.07 7.23
N PHE A 42 -14.91 -1.55 8.46
CA PHE A 42 -15.22 -2.94 8.79
C PHE A 42 -16.65 -3.04 9.33
N ALA A 43 -17.49 -3.87 8.70
CA ALA A 43 -18.82 -4.17 9.20
C ALA A 43 -18.75 -5.28 10.26
N ARG A 44 -19.08 -4.96 11.51
CA ARG A 44 -19.12 -5.95 12.61
C ARG A 44 -20.12 -7.06 12.27
N THR A 45 -19.74 -8.31 12.51
CA THR A 45 -20.51 -9.49 12.11
C THR A 45 -20.23 -10.66 13.06
N SER A 46 -21.04 -11.72 13.00
CA SER A 46 -20.75 -12.99 13.67
C SER A 46 -19.98 -13.98 12.77
N CYS A 47 -19.84 -13.65 11.49
CA CYS A 47 -19.22 -14.47 10.45
C CYS A 47 -17.71 -14.69 10.67
N GLY A 48 -17.30 -15.88 11.09
CA GLY A 48 -15.88 -16.22 11.31
C GLY A 48 -15.00 -16.14 10.05
N ARG A 49 -15.54 -16.47 8.87
CA ARG A 49 -14.82 -16.31 7.59
C ARG A 49 -14.54 -14.85 7.27
N CYS A 50 -15.50 -13.97 7.51
CA CYS A 50 -15.38 -12.54 7.26
C CYS A 50 -14.25 -11.90 8.11
N TYR A 51 -14.05 -12.36 9.35
CA TYR A 51 -12.89 -11.93 10.16
C TYR A 51 -11.57 -12.49 9.64
N ASN A 52 -11.54 -13.73 9.12
CA ASN A 52 -10.33 -14.27 8.51
C ASN A 52 -9.96 -13.52 7.23
N ASP A 53 -10.93 -13.19 6.38
CA ASP A 53 -10.72 -12.39 5.17
C ASP A 53 -10.17 -11.00 5.54
N ALA A 54 -10.76 -10.36 6.56
CA ALA A 54 -10.29 -9.07 7.06
C ALA A 54 -8.87 -9.14 7.64
N PHE A 55 -8.53 -10.21 8.36
CA PHE A 55 -7.17 -10.46 8.84
C PHE A 55 -6.17 -10.59 7.68
N ILE A 56 -6.51 -11.37 6.65
CA ILE A 56 -5.65 -11.56 5.47
C ILE A 56 -5.43 -10.22 4.76
N GLU A 57 -6.47 -9.42 4.58
CA GLU A 57 -6.38 -8.08 4.00
C GLU A 57 -5.48 -7.17 4.85
N MET A 58 -5.70 -7.08 6.17
CA MET A 58 -4.85 -6.31 7.07
C MET A 58 -3.37 -6.72 6.98
N TYR A 59 -3.09 -8.03 7.04
CA TYR A 59 -1.72 -8.55 6.99
C TYR A 59 -1.05 -8.27 5.65
N THR A 60 -1.75 -8.48 4.54
CA THR A 60 -1.20 -8.27 3.20
C THR A 60 -1.03 -6.78 2.87
N THR A 61 -1.97 -5.92 3.27
CA THR A 61 -1.87 -4.47 3.12
C THR A 61 -0.67 -3.93 3.88
N LEU A 62 -0.54 -4.29 5.17
CA LEU A 62 0.56 -3.82 6.00
C LEU A 62 1.92 -4.30 5.46
N LYS A 63 2.01 -5.57 5.04
CA LYS A 63 3.25 -6.11 4.47
C LYS A 63 3.65 -5.46 3.13
N LYS A 64 2.68 -5.09 2.30
CA LYS A 64 2.94 -4.52 0.97
C LYS A 64 3.20 -3.01 1.00
N HIS A 65 2.51 -2.29 1.89
CA HIS A 65 2.48 -0.82 1.84
C HIS A 65 2.90 -0.14 3.15
N GLY A 66 3.11 -0.90 4.23
CA GLY A 66 3.33 -0.34 5.56
C GLY A 66 2.10 0.37 6.13
N LEU A 67 2.27 0.99 7.29
CA LEU A 67 1.22 1.77 7.94
C LEU A 67 1.24 3.20 7.40
N ARG A 68 0.34 3.49 6.46
CA ARG A 68 0.25 4.84 5.86
C ARG A 68 -0.40 5.85 6.82
N PRO A 69 -0.12 7.15 6.73
CA PRO A 69 -0.85 8.17 7.48
C PRO A 69 -2.34 8.21 7.08
N MET A 70 -3.22 8.53 8.04
CA MET A 70 -4.62 8.81 7.75
C MET A 70 -4.73 10.17 7.07
N SER A 71 -5.32 10.20 5.88
CA SER A 71 -5.58 11.46 5.21
C SER A 71 -6.61 12.28 5.98
N LYS A 72 -6.38 13.59 6.07
CA LYS A 72 -7.35 14.59 6.52
C LYS A 72 -8.50 14.74 5.52
N PHE A 73 -8.28 14.29 4.28
CA PHE A 73 -9.26 14.24 3.22
C PHE A 73 -9.91 12.85 3.15
N ARG A 74 -11.23 12.81 3.00
CA ARG A 74 -12.01 11.58 2.77
C ARG A 74 -13.01 11.83 1.67
N LEU A 75 -13.06 10.94 0.69
CA LEU A 75 -14.06 10.98 -0.37
C LEU A 75 -15.43 10.53 0.14
N CYS A 76 -16.49 11.03 -0.49
CA CYS A 76 -17.83 10.48 -0.35
C CYS A 76 -17.85 9.01 -0.81
N ASN A 77 -18.80 8.24 -0.28
CA ASN A 77 -18.93 6.82 -0.65
C ASN A 77 -19.19 6.66 -2.14
N GLY A 78 -18.50 5.70 -2.78
CA GLY A 78 -18.62 5.42 -4.21
C GLY A 78 -17.86 6.40 -5.12
N VAL A 79 -17.28 7.48 -4.58
CA VAL A 79 -16.46 8.40 -5.37
C VAL A 79 -15.09 7.80 -5.64
N VAL A 80 -14.64 7.97 -6.88
CA VAL A 80 -13.36 7.53 -7.40
C VAL A 80 -12.72 8.70 -8.12
N LEU A 81 -11.48 9.04 -7.78
CA LEU A 81 -10.72 10.10 -8.46
C LEU A 81 -9.82 9.51 -9.53
N GLN A 82 -9.80 10.19 -10.67
CA GLN A 82 -8.87 9.95 -11.77
C GLN A 82 -8.32 11.30 -12.21
N SER A 83 -7.04 11.34 -12.56
CA SER A 83 -6.36 12.51 -13.11
C SER A 83 -5.22 12.07 -14.01
N ALA A 84 -4.78 12.93 -14.92
CA ALA A 84 -3.57 12.70 -15.69
C ALA A 84 -2.30 12.78 -14.82
N ARG A 85 -2.37 13.42 -13.64
CA ARG A 85 -1.21 13.60 -12.75
C ARG A 85 -0.77 12.33 -12.02
N PHE A 86 -1.66 11.35 -11.89
CA PHE A 86 -1.36 10.08 -11.24
C PHE A 86 -1.90 8.93 -12.07
N LYS A 87 -1.12 7.85 -12.16
CA LYS A 87 -1.45 6.70 -13.00
C LYS A 87 -2.56 5.82 -12.40
N GLU A 88 -2.61 5.76 -11.07
CA GLU A 88 -3.53 4.89 -10.36
C GLU A 88 -4.88 5.56 -10.13
N ILE A 89 -5.94 4.76 -10.14
CA ILE A 89 -7.25 5.20 -9.68
C ILE A 89 -7.18 5.44 -8.18
N VAL A 90 -7.63 6.61 -7.72
CA VAL A 90 -7.57 6.98 -6.31
C VAL A 90 -8.95 6.81 -5.68
N THR A 91 -8.98 6.12 -4.55
CA THR A 91 -10.15 5.90 -3.70
C THR A 91 -9.77 6.20 -2.25
N ASN A 92 -10.70 6.09 -1.30
CA ASN A 92 -10.36 6.17 0.12
C ASN A 92 -9.27 5.15 0.53
N ALA A 93 -9.13 4.03 -0.19
CA ALA A 93 -8.15 2.99 0.12
C ALA A 93 -6.68 3.46 -0.02
N ASN A 94 -6.39 4.34 -0.97
CA ASN A 94 -5.04 4.80 -1.32
C ASN A 94 -4.88 6.33 -1.29
N MET A 95 -5.86 7.06 -0.73
CA MET A 95 -5.83 8.51 -0.62
C MET A 95 -4.73 9.00 0.32
N THR A 96 -4.04 10.08 -0.06
CA THR A 96 -3.16 10.87 0.80
C THR A 96 -3.51 12.35 0.70
N ASP A 97 -3.09 13.14 1.69
CA ASP A 97 -3.33 14.60 1.67
C ASP A 97 -2.71 15.25 0.42
N GLN A 98 -1.52 14.81 0.02
CA GLN A 98 -0.84 15.29 -1.18
C GLN A 98 -1.63 15.00 -2.45
N ILE A 99 -2.16 13.78 -2.61
CA ILE A 99 -2.98 13.41 -3.77
C ILE A 99 -4.27 14.23 -3.80
N ALA A 100 -4.92 14.42 -2.63
CA ALA A 100 -6.15 15.21 -2.53
C ALA A 100 -5.91 16.68 -2.91
N LEU A 101 -4.86 17.30 -2.37
CA LEU A 101 -4.49 18.69 -2.68
C LEU A 101 -4.12 18.85 -4.15
N LEU A 102 -3.29 17.94 -4.68
CA LEU A 102 -2.89 17.95 -6.09
C LEU A 102 -4.11 17.85 -7.03
N TRP A 103 -5.08 17.00 -6.68
CA TRP A 103 -6.31 16.86 -7.46
C TRP A 103 -7.23 18.08 -7.35
N LEU A 104 -7.35 18.66 -6.15
CA LEU A 104 -8.14 19.86 -5.88
C LEU A 104 -7.54 21.12 -6.52
N LYS A 105 -6.22 21.18 -6.72
CA LYS A 105 -5.56 22.28 -7.45
C LYS A 105 -6.09 22.40 -8.87
N ASP A 106 -6.30 21.27 -9.55
CA ASP A 106 -6.89 21.24 -10.89
C ASP A 106 -8.43 21.30 -10.86
N ASN A 107 -9.07 20.97 -9.73
CA ASN A 107 -10.52 20.82 -9.59
C ASN A 107 -11.10 21.51 -8.34
N PRO A 108 -10.85 22.81 -8.10
CA PRO A 108 -11.20 23.45 -6.83
C PRO A 108 -12.72 23.48 -6.58
N HIS A 109 -13.53 23.56 -7.63
CA HIS A 109 -14.99 23.55 -7.53
C HIS A 109 -15.58 22.19 -7.12
N ARG A 110 -14.77 21.12 -7.12
CA ARG A 110 -15.22 19.75 -6.84
C ARG A 110 -14.98 19.29 -5.40
N ILE A 111 -14.74 20.22 -4.47
CA ILE A 111 -14.58 19.90 -3.04
C ILE A 111 -15.78 19.12 -2.46
N GLY A 112 -16.99 19.28 -3.02
CA GLY A 112 -18.18 18.51 -2.61
C GLY A 112 -18.09 16.99 -2.83
N LEU A 113 -17.07 16.50 -3.54
CA LEU A 113 -16.78 15.07 -3.64
C LEU A 113 -16.11 14.50 -2.37
N PHE A 114 -15.67 15.37 -1.47
CA PHE A 114 -15.04 15.00 -0.20
C PHE A 114 -16.06 15.11 0.93
N SER A 115 -16.17 14.05 1.74
CA SER A 115 -16.97 13.99 2.95
C SER A 115 -16.26 14.59 4.17
N ARG A 116 -14.91 14.64 4.13
CA ARG A 116 -14.07 15.25 5.16
C ARG A 116 -12.89 15.94 4.50
N TYR A 117 -12.55 17.13 4.97
CA TYR A 117 -11.40 17.92 4.52
C TYR A 117 -11.12 19.02 5.55
N PRO A 118 -9.88 19.55 5.64
CA PRO A 118 -9.57 20.68 6.50
C PRO A 118 -10.23 21.98 5.98
N GLU A 119 -10.64 22.88 6.89
CA GLU A 119 -11.31 24.14 6.52
C GLU A 119 -10.43 25.03 5.64
N ASN A 120 -9.13 25.06 5.91
CA ASN A 120 -8.14 25.85 5.17
C ASN A 120 -7.63 25.17 3.89
N TRP A 121 -8.36 24.19 3.31
CA TRP A 121 -7.91 23.47 2.12
C TRP A 121 -7.62 24.37 0.91
N LYS A 122 -8.27 25.53 0.80
CA LYS A 122 -8.02 26.50 -0.28
C LYS A 122 -6.62 27.10 -0.19
N GLU A 123 -6.19 27.46 1.03
CA GLU A 123 -4.84 27.97 1.25
C GLU A 123 -3.80 26.88 0.95
N LEU A 124 -4.11 25.62 1.30
CA LEU A 124 -3.22 24.48 1.07
C LEU A 124 -2.98 24.19 -0.42
N ILE A 125 -3.93 24.47 -1.31
CA ILE A 125 -3.73 24.28 -2.76
C ILE A 125 -2.98 25.44 -3.44
N GLU A 126 -2.97 26.61 -2.80
CA GLU A 126 -2.28 27.82 -3.27
C GLU A 126 -0.80 27.84 -2.86
N GLN A 127 -0.45 27.20 -1.73
CA GLN A 127 0.90 27.20 -1.16
C GLN A 127 1.92 26.26 -1.83
N ASP A 128 1.49 25.38 -2.73
CA ASP A 128 2.35 24.38 -3.38
C ASP A 128 2.64 24.76 -4.86
N GLU A 129 3.46 25.78 -5.08
CA GLU A 129 4.27 25.83 -6.29
C GLU A 129 5.45 24.85 -6.06
N PRO A 130 5.58 23.76 -6.84
CA PRO A 130 6.63 22.79 -6.59
C PRO A 130 7.99 23.43 -6.84
N GLN A 131 8.76 23.64 -5.77
CA GLN A 131 10.20 23.81 -5.89
C GLN A 131 10.76 22.51 -6.50
N PRO A 132 11.51 22.58 -7.63
CA PRO A 132 12.16 21.40 -8.17
C PRO A 132 13.14 20.88 -7.12
N GLN A 133 12.94 19.64 -6.65
CA GLN A 133 13.94 18.99 -5.83
C GLN A 133 15.17 18.75 -6.70
N SER A 134 16.15 19.64 -6.56
CA SER A 134 17.53 19.47 -6.97
C SER A 134 18.13 18.28 -6.22
N SER A 135 18.41 17.20 -6.94
CA SER A 135 19.55 16.34 -6.64
C SER A 135 20.36 16.19 -7.92
N GLU A 136 21.14 17.24 -8.22
CA GLU A 136 22.50 17.12 -8.75
C GLU A 136 23.26 16.09 -7.88
N GLU A 137 24.18 15.25 -8.32
CA GLU A 137 24.87 15.05 -9.59
C GLU A 137 25.56 13.68 -9.43
N THR A 138 25.61 12.89 -10.51
CA THR A 138 26.66 11.88 -10.69
C THR A 138 28.03 12.57 -10.67
N PRO A 139 29.05 11.96 -10.04
CA PRO A 139 30.33 11.94 -10.72
C PRO A 139 30.83 10.51 -10.86
N GLU A 140 31.17 10.27 -12.12
CA GLU A 140 31.88 9.15 -12.68
C GLU A 140 33.34 9.24 -12.23
N ASN A 141 33.94 8.13 -11.81
CA ASN A 141 35.38 7.96 -11.94
C ASN A 141 35.69 6.47 -12.07
N GLU A 142 35.99 6.08 -13.31
CA GLU A 142 36.68 4.85 -13.67
C GLU A 142 38.13 4.91 -13.16
N THR A 143 38.72 3.78 -12.77
CA THR A 143 39.98 3.22 -13.30
C THR A 143 40.35 1.93 -12.54
N GLU A 144 40.02 0.81 -13.18
CA GLU A 144 40.89 -0.33 -13.53
C GLU A 144 41.62 -1.23 -12.49
N ALA A 145 41.53 -2.53 -12.83
CA ALA A 145 42.47 -3.65 -12.62
C ALA A 145 42.48 -4.40 -11.27
N ALA A 146 41.94 -5.64 -11.27
CA ALA A 146 42.77 -6.85 -11.29
C ALA A 146 41.95 -8.16 -11.41
N LEU A 147 42.45 -9.05 -12.29
CA LEU A 147 42.12 -10.46 -12.51
C LEU A 147 41.95 -11.30 -11.23
N GLN A 148 40.97 -12.21 -11.23
CA GLN A 148 41.04 -13.62 -10.76
C GLN A 148 39.67 -14.31 -10.92
N THR A 149 39.49 -15.13 -11.96
CA THR A 149 39.55 -16.61 -12.01
C THR A 149 38.20 -17.33 -11.83
N GLU A 150 37.93 -18.18 -12.84
CA GLU A 150 37.26 -19.50 -12.76
C GLU A 150 35.73 -19.66 -12.79
N ASN A 151 35.28 -20.12 -13.97
CA ASN A 151 34.61 -21.41 -14.24
C ASN A 151 33.10 -21.64 -13.97
N GLN A 152 32.40 -21.84 -15.12
CA GLN A 152 31.25 -22.70 -15.46
C GLN A 152 29.82 -22.13 -15.45
N PRO A 153 29.08 -22.42 -16.55
CA PRO A 153 27.83 -23.18 -16.39
C PRO A 153 27.77 -24.45 -17.27
N LYS A 154 27.38 -25.56 -16.64
CA LYS A 154 27.17 -26.88 -17.28
C LYS A 154 25.88 -26.89 -18.11
N ARG A 155 26.07 -27.28 -19.37
CA ARG A 155 25.10 -27.52 -20.43
C ARG A 155 24.20 -28.73 -20.11
N VAL A 156 22.90 -28.53 -19.97
CA VAL A 156 21.90 -29.61 -19.86
C VAL A 156 21.72 -30.29 -21.23
N LYS A 157 21.99 -31.60 -21.29
CA LYS A 157 21.88 -32.41 -22.52
C LYS A 157 20.40 -32.76 -22.81
N LYS A 158 19.93 -32.39 -24.00
CA LYS A 158 18.63 -32.77 -24.57
C LYS A 158 18.77 -34.15 -25.21
N GLN A 159 18.15 -35.18 -24.62
CA GLN A 159 18.08 -36.53 -25.21
C GLN A 159 17.14 -36.54 -26.41
N ARG A 160 17.66 -36.93 -27.58
CA ARG A 160 16.89 -37.28 -28.77
C ARG A 160 16.54 -38.77 -28.69
N LYS A 161 15.25 -39.09 -28.63
CA LYS A 161 14.74 -40.44 -28.90
C LYS A 161 14.77 -40.65 -30.43
N HIS A 162 15.52 -41.65 -30.89
CA HIS A 162 15.41 -42.18 -32.26
C HIS A 162 14.47 -43.39 -32.22
N ILE A 163 13.64 -43.49 -33.27
CA ILE A 163 12.59 -44.49 -33.50
C ILE A 163 13.02 -45.39 -34.68
N ASN A 164 12.73 -46.69 -34.54
CA ASN A 164 12.50 -47.76 -35.54
C ASN A 164 13.68 -48.28 -36.38
N PRO A 165 13.62 -49.52 -36.90
CA PRO A 165 12.51 -50.14 -37.65
C PRO A 165 11.41 -50.81 -36.82
#